data_AF-A0A7J7NQA1-F1
#
_entry.id   AF-A0A7J7NQA1-F1
#
_cell.length_a   1.000
_cell.length_b   1.000
_cell.length_c   1.000
_cell.angle_alpha   90.00
_cell.angle_beta   90.00
_cell.angle_gamma   90.00
#
_symmetry.space_group_name_H-M   'P 1'
#
loop_
_entity.id
_entity.type
_entity.pdbx_description
1 polymer ?
#
loop_
_entity_poly.entity_id
_entity_poly.type
_entity_poly.pdbx_seq_one_letter_code
_entity_poly.pdbx_strand_id
1 'polypeptide(L)'
;IGALVPNEEQKASYTQLYIYNPGTSLNTRHKRNPHLNRDMQNVIQYTLARCNPFSKFYRYAYEVLEDATGNNKNFNVPACLHYSVSIDHRRYNLPSTNEIAFILPRDGLEISGDIIVYRKAN
;
A
#
# COMPACT_ATOMS: atom_id res chain seq x y z
N ILE A 1 5.32 -7.50 -1.09
CA ILE A 1 4.45 -6.52 -0.39
C ILE A 1 3.01 -6.98 -0.61
N GLY A 2 2.24 -7.19 0.47
CA GLY A 2 0.89 -7.76 0.38
C GLY A 2 -0.19 -6.71 0.14
N ALA A 3 -1.39 -7.13 -0.26
CA ALA A 3 -2.56 -6.26 -0.41
C ALA A 3 -2.84 -5.46 0.89
N LEU A 4 -3.45 -4.28 0.81
CA LEU A 4 -3.85 -3.54 2.02
C LEU A 4 -5.00 -4.22 2.76
N VAL A 5 -5.87 -4.91 2.02
CA VAL A 5 -6.93 -5.71 2.58
C VAL A 5 -6.38 -7.11 2.90
N PRO A 6 -6.45 -7.57 4.15
CA PRO A 6 -6.16 -8.96 4.48
C PRO A 6 -7.16 -9.88 3.78
N ASN A 7 -6.67 -10.94 3.13
CA ASN A 7 -7.55 -12.01 2.69
C ASN A 7 -8.18 -12.64 3.93
N GLU A 8 -9.50 -12.84 3.94
CA GLU A 8 -10.24 -13.32 5.12
C GLU A 8 -9.69 -14.67 5.66
N GLU A 9 -9.08 -15.48 4.79
CA GLU A 9 -8.49 -16.77 5.13
C GLU A 9 -7.00 -16.71 5.53
N GLN A 10 -6.32 -15.58 5.33
CA GLN A 10 -4.88 -15.45 5.61
C GLN A 10 -4.60 -14.54 6.80
N LYS A 11 -3.66 -14.96 7.67
CA LYS A 11 -3.21 -14.13 8.77
C LYS A 11 -2.57 -12.84 8.22
N ALA A 12 -3.03 -11.69 8.70
CA ALA A 12 -2.62 -10.40 8.17
C ALA A 12 -1.09 -10.17 8.16
N SER A 13 -0.52 -9.68 7.06
CA SER A 13 0.89 -9.31 6.98
C SER A 13 1.25 -8.14 7.93
N TYR A 14 2.53 -7.92 8.20
CA TYR A 14 2.95 -6.87 9.15
C TYR A 14 2.51 -5.46 8.76
N THR A 15 2.43 -5.16 7.47
CA THR A 15 1.95 -3.87 6.96
C THR A 15 0.45 -3.69 7.21
N GLN A 16 -0.33 -4.77 7.13
CA GLN A 16 -1.77 -4.75 7.44
C GLN A 16 -2.05 -4.54 8.94
N LEU A 17 -1.08 -4.80 9.83
CA LEU A 17 -1.22 -4.52 11.26
C LEU A 17 -1.26 -3.03 11.61
N TYR A 18 -1.03 -2.12 10.65
CA TYR A 18 -1.27 -0.69 10.85
C TYR A 18 -2.74 -0.29 10.66
N ILE A 19 -3.55 -1.17 10.06
CA ILE A 19 -4.95 -0.92 9.74
C ILE A 19 -5.85 -1.33 10.91
N TYR A 20 -5.51 -2.42 11.60
CA TYR A 20 -6.25 -2.87 12.77
C TYR A 20 -6.08 -1.94 13.99
N ASN A 21 -6.97 -2.12 14.96
CA ASN A 21 -6.82 -1.44 16.24
C ASN A 21 -5.47 -1.79 16.92
N PRO A 22 -4.91 -0.88 17.75
CA PRO A 22 -3.60 -1.10 18.36
C PRO A 22 -3.49 -2.39 19.21
N GLY A 23 -4.58 -2.81 19.86
CA GLY A 23 -4.59 -3.99 20.73
C GLY A 23 -4.55 -5.31 19.95
N THR A 24 -5.32 -5.42 18.88
CA THR A 24 -5.34 -6.60 18.00
C THR A 24 -4.03 -6.74 17.24
N SER A 25 -3.42 -5.63 16.83
CA SER A 25 -2.10 -5.60 16.21
C SER A 25 -1.01 -6.08 17.16
N LEU A 26 -0.98 -5.59 18.40
CA LEU A 26 0.01 -6.00 19.41
C LEU A 26 -0.11 -7.49 19.72
N ASN A 27 -1.34 -7.99 19.92
CA ASN A 27 -1.57 -9.41 20.16
C ASN A 27 -1.15 -10.27 18.97
N THR A 28 -1.40 -9.82 17.74
CA THR A 28 -0.98 -10.55 16.53
C THR A 28 0.54 -10.60 16.40
N ARG A 29 1.23 -9.48 16.68
CA ARG A 29 2.71 -9.44 16.70
C ARG A 29 3.27 -10.37 17.77
N HIS A 30 2.71 -10.34 18.97
CA HIS A 30 3.18 -11.17 20.07
C HIS A 30 2.95 -12.66 19.82
N LYS A 31 1.78 -13.06 19.29
CA LYS A 31 1.50 -14.45 18.89
C LYS A 31 2.49 -14.97 17.85
N ARG A 32 3.02 -14.10 16.97
CA ARG A 32 4.03 -14.48 15.97
C ARG A 32 5.44 -14.52 16.52
N ASN A 33 5.72 -13.74 17.55
CA ASN A 33 7.03 -13.65 18.18
C ASN A 33 6.88 -13.83 19.70
N PRO A 34 6.49 -15.03 20.17
CA PRO A 34 6.21 -15.27 21.58
C PRO A 34 7.47 -15.13 22.46
N HIS A 35 8.65 -15.30 21.86
CA HIS A 35 9.95 -15.16 22.52
C HIS A 35 10.37 -13.69 22.75
N LEU A 36 9.71 -12.73 22.11
CA LEU A 36 10.02 -11.31 22.26
C LEU A 36 9.20 -10.69 23.41
N ASN A 37 9.86 -9.88 24.24
CA ASN A 37 9.21 -9.15 25.32
C ASN A 37 8.04 -8.29 24.79
N ARG A 38 6.86 -8.45 25.39
CA ARG A 38 5.63 -7.79 24.93
C ARG A 38 5.63 -6.28 25.15
N ASP A 39 6.24 -5.80 26.23
CA ASP A 39 6.35 -4.38 26.53
C ASP A 39 7.24 -3.67 25.51
N MET A 40 8.36 -4.31 25.12
CA MET A 40 9.22 -3.83 24.05
C MET A 40 8.48 -3.76 22.71
N GLN A 41 7.68 -4.78 22.38
CA GLN A 41 6.83 -4.75 21.18
C GLN A 41 5.82 -3.60 21.22
N ASN A 42 5.27 -3.28 22.40
CA ASN A 42 4.34 -2.16 22.58
C ASN A 42 5.04 -0.80 22.39
N VAL A 43 6.25 -0.63 22.95
CA VAL A 43 7.05 0.59 22.75
C VAL A 43 7.37 0.82 21.27
N ILE A 44 7.79 -0.23 20.56
CA ILE A 44 8.07 -0.17 19.12
C ILE A 44 6.79 0.20 18.35
N GLN A 45 5.67 -0.45 18.64
CA GLN A 45 4.39 -0.16 18.01
C GLN A 45 3.97 1.29 18.22
N TYR A 46 4.04 1.79 19.45
CA TYR A 46 3.69 3.17 19.78
C TYR A 46 4.60 4.16 19.05
N THR A 47 5.90 3.90 19.04
CA THR A 47 6.89 4.75 18.36
C THR A 47 6.63 4.79 16.86
N LEU A 48 6.38 3.65 16.23
CA LEU A 48 6.03 3.58 14.82
C LEU A 48 4.71 4.31 14.53
N ALA A 49 3.66 4.09 15.33
CA ALA A 49 2.39 4.79 15.13
C ALA A 49 2.51 6.33 15.24
N ARG A 50 3.41 6.81 16.12
CA ARG A 50 3.62 8.24 16.34
C ARG A 50 4.52 8.88 15.27
N CYS A 51 5.61 8.21 14.91
CA CYS A 51 6.68 8.79 14.11
C CYS A 51 6.68 8.34 12.65
N ASN A 52 6.09 7.20 12.31
CA ASN A 52 6.10 6.68 10.95
C ASN A 52 4.97 7.31 10.12
N PRO A 53 5.26 8.16 9.11
CA PRO A 53 4.23 8.74 8.27
C PRO A 53 3.46 7.67 7.47
N PHE A 54 4.11 6.55 7.13
CA PHE A 54 3.48 5.46 6.37
C PHE A 54 2.34 4.79 7.13
N SER A 55 2.37 4.74 8.46
CA SER A 55 1.27 4.19 9.25
C SER A 55 -0.03 4.97 9.02
N LYS A 56 0.06 6.30 8.89
CA LYS A 56 -1.09 7.16 8.58
C LYS A 56 -1.54 6.97 7.13
N PHE A 57 -0.59 6.91 6.18
CA PHE A 57 -0.91 6.69 4.77
C PHE A 57 -1.61 5.35 4.53
N TYR A 58 -1.14 4.27 5.16
CA TYR A 58 -1.78 2.96 5.02
C TYR A 58 -3.18 2.92 5.62
N ARG A 59 -3.40 3.59 6.76
CA ARG A 59 -4.74 3.67 7.36
C ARG A 59 -5.69 4.49 6.49
N TYR A 60 -5.26 5.66 6.03
CA TYR A 60 -6.04 6.50 5.13
C TYR A 60 -6.36 5.78 3.81
N ALA A 61 -5.38 5.11 3.21
CA ALA A 61 -5.60 4.32 2.00
C ALA A 61 -6.64 3.20 2.24
N TYR A 62 -6.60 2.55 3.39
CA TYR A 62 -7.62 1.56 3.76
C TYR A 62 -9.01 2.19 3.91
N GLU A 63 -9.13 3.32 4.63
CA GLU A 63 -10.40 4.05 4.81
C GLU A 63 -11.00 4.44 3.45
N VAL A 64 -10.20 5.00 2.54
CA VAL A 64 -10.63 5.35 1.16
C VAL A 64 -11.10 4.11 0.38
N LEU A 65 -10.40 2.98 0.52
CA LEU A 65 -10.78 1.74 -0.14
C LEU A 65 -12.07 1.15 0.44
N GLU A 66 -12.25 1.21 1.77
CA GLU A 66 -13.46 0.75 2.47
C GLU A 66 -14.67 1.61 2.06
N ASP A 67 -14.52 2.94 2.08
CA ASP A 67 -15.57 3.89 1.64
C ASP A 67 -15.94 3.68 0.17
N ALA A 68 -14.94 3.48 -0.70
CA ALA A 68 -15.16 3.27 -2.13
C ALA A 68 -15.79 1.91 -2.46
N THR A 69 -15.56 0.88 -1.63
CA THR A 69 -16.12 -0.47 -1.83
C THR A 69 -17.40 -0.73 -1.04
N GLY A 70 -17.81 0.20 -0.17
CA GLY A 70 -19.04 0.17 0.60
C GLY A 70 -20.27 -0.10 -0.26
N ASN A 71 -20.78 -1.34 -0.19
CA ASN A 71 -21.91 -1.94 -0.92
C ASN A 71 -21.69 -2.43 -2.36
N ASN A 72 -20.53 -2.20 -2.98
CA ASN A 72 -20.29 -2.68 -4.34
C ASN A 72 -18.87 -3.26 -4.48
N LYS A 73 -18.75 -4.58 -4.33
CA LYS A 73 -17.48 -5.33 -4.49
C LYS A 73 -16.85 -5.20 -5.89
N ASN A 74 -17.57 -4.59 -6.84
CA ASN A 74 -17.13 -4.35 -8.22
C ASN A 74 -16.58 -2.93 -8.43
N PHE A 75 -16.43 -2.11 -7.38
CA PHE A 75 -15.85 -0.77 -7.54
C PHE A 75 -14.36 -0.87 -7.88
N ASN A 76 -14.03 -0.46 -9.10
CA ASN A 76 -12.67 -0.52 -9.63
C ASN A 76 -11.94 0.78 -9.27
N VAL A 77 -11.15 0.76 -8.19
CA VAL A 77 -10.33 1.92 -7.82
C VAL A 77 -9.18 2.04 -8.83
N PRO A 78 -9.16 3.11 -9.66
CA PRO A 78 -8.08 3.27 -10.61
C PRO A 78 -6.77 3.59 -9.89
N ALA A 79 -5.68 2.96 -10.31
CA ALA A 79 -4.35 3.42 -9.95
C ALA A 79 -3.88 4.44 -10.98
N CYS A 80 -3.56 5.66 -10.54
CA CYS A 80 -3.04 6.72 -11.40
C CYS A 80 -1.52 6.81 -11.24
N LEU A 81 -0.78 6.65 -12.34
CA LEU A 81 0.63 7.02 -12.40
C LEU A 81 0.71 8.44 -12.95
N HIS A 82 0.92 9.39 -12.05
CA HIS A 82 1.14 10.78 -12.41
C HIS A 82 2.58 10.96 -12.91
N TYR A 83 2.73 11.31 -14.19
CA TYR A 83 4.03 11.63 -14.77
C TYR A 83 4.27 13.14 -14.72
N SER A 84 5.33 13.54 -14.01
CA SER A 84 5.83 14.91 -14.04
C SER A 84 7.32 14.90 -14.28
N VAL A 85 7.74 15.60 -15.34
CA VAL A 85 9.15 15.78 -15.74
C VAL A 85 9.99 16.38 -14.61
N SER A 86 9.37 17.11 -13.68
CA SER A 86 10.03 17.70 -12.51
C SER A 86 10.27 16.73 -11.34
N ILE A 87 9.59 15.58 -11.32
CA ILE A 87 9.60 14.63 -10.20
C ILE A 87 10.47 13.41 -10.53
N ASP A 88 10.44 12.94 -11.78
CA ASP A 88 11.30 11.86 -12.25
C ASP A 88 12.03 12.25 -13.54
N HIS A 89 13.31 12.57 -13.40
CA HIS A 89 14.20 12.88 -14.52
C HIS A 89 14.76 11.63 -15.20
N ARG A 90 14.55 10.44 -14.64
CA ARG A 90 15.12 9.21 -15.17
C ARG A 90 14.41 8.84 -16.46
N ARG A 91 15.19 8.56 -17.50
CA ARG A 91 14.71 8.13 -18.82
C ARG A 91 15.29 6.74 -19.11
N TYR A 92 14.49 5.88 -19.72
CA TYR A 92 14.91 4.53 -20.14
C TYR A 92 15.34 3.63 -18.96
N ASN A 93 14.69 3.75 -17.80
CA ASN A 93 14.92 2.79 -16.72
C ASN A 93 14.39 1.42 -17.16
N LEU A 94 15.28 0.43 -17.17
CA LEU A 94 14.88 -0.96 -17.23
C LEU A 94 14.26 -1.34 -15.87
N PRO A 95 13.19 -2.15 -15.85
CA PRO A 95 12.66 -2.71 -14.62
C PRO A 95 13.77 -3.42 -13.86
N SER A 96 13.96 -3.06 -12.60
CA SER A 96 15.04 -3.62 -11.77
C SER A 96 14.56 -4.81 -10.93
N THR A 97 13.25 -5.00 -10.87
CA THR A 97 12.58 -6.05 -10.11
C THR A 97 11.47 -6.68 -10.95
N ASN A 98 10.75 -7.66 -10.39
CA ASN A 98 9.58 -8.27 -11.03
C ASN A 98 8.37 -7.32 -10.93
N GLU A 99 8.45 -6.17 -11.61
CA GLU A 99 7.49 -5.07 -11.60
C GLU A 99 6.84 -4.88 -12.99
N ILE A 100 5.69 -4.21 -13.02
CA ILE A 100 5.01 -3.84 -14.27
C ILE A 100 5.59 -2.50 -14.74
N ALA A 101 6.06 -2.43 -15.98
CA ALA A 101 6.57 -1.20 -16.59
C ALA A 101 5.74 -0.78 -17.81
N PHE A 102 5.59 0.53 -17.97
CA PHE A 102 4.95 1.14 -19.12
C PHE A 102 6.01 1.75 -20.03
N ILE A 103 5.99 1.41 -21.31
CA ILE A 103 6.85 2.03 -22.32
C ILE A 103 6.05 3.13 -22.99
N LEU A 104 6.47 4.38 -22.79
CA LEU A 104 5.87 5.54 -23.44
C LEU A 104 6.63 5.85 -24.73
N PRO A 105 6.03 5.66 -25.93
CA PRO A 105 6.67 6.00 -27.19
C PRO A 105 6.83 7.53 -27.31
N ARG A 106 8.02 7.98 -27.69
CA ARG A 106 8.34 9.41 -27.81
C ARG A 106 8.12 9.86 -29.25
N ASP A 107 6.85 10.04 -29.63
CA ASP A 107 6.48 10.52 -30.96
C ASP A 107 6.28 12.04 -30.98
N GLY A 108 7.25 12.77 -30.39
CA GLY A 108 7.36 14.23 -30.52
C GLY A 108 6.30 15.09 -29.79
N LEU A 109 5.17 14.53 -29.34
CA LEU A 109 4.29 15.24 -28.41
C LEU A 109 4.85 15.14 -26.99
N GLU A 110 4.92 16.27 -26.29
CA GLU A 110 5.14 16.29 -24.85
C GLU A 110 4.05 15.45 -24.18
N ILE A 111 4.43 14.28 -23.66
CA ILE A 111 3.52 13.38 -22.97
C ILE A 111 3.26 13.97 -21.59
N SER A 112 2.36 14.94 -21.53
CA SER A 112 1.77 15.44 -20.29
C SER A 112 0.45 14.71 -20.09
N GLY A 113 0.51 13.50 -19.53
CA GLY A 113 -0.67 12.69 -19.29
C GLY A 113 -0.47 11.70 -18.15
N ASP A 114 -1.53 11.53 -17.38
CA ASP A 114 -1.61 10.53 -16.32
C ASP A 114 -1.97 9.17 -16.93
N ILE A 115 -1.28 8.10 -16.49
CA ILE A 115 -1.66 6.73 -16.87
C ILE A 115 -2.64 6.21 -15.83
N ILE A 116 -3.87 5.93 -16.26
CA ILE A 116 -4.92 5.39 -15.40
C ILE A 116 -5.04 3.89 -15.63
N VAL A 117 -4.78 3.10 -14.59
CA VAL A 117 -4.82 1.63 -14.61
C VAL A 117 -6.05 1.13 -13.86
N TYR A 118 -6.80 0.25 -14.51
CA TYR A 118 -7.97 -0.41 -13.96
C TYR A 118 -7.67 -1.89 -13.71
N ARG A 119 -8.20 -2.45 -12.61
CA ARG A 119 -8.17 -3.89 -12.40
C ARG A 119 -9.10 -4.54 -13.42
N LYS A 120 -8.62 -5.54 -14.16
CA LYS A 120 -9.46 -6.31 -15.08
C LYS A 120 -10.52 -7.08 -14.27
N ALA A 121 -11.80 -6.90 -14.60
CA ALA A 121 -12.86 -7.78 -14.09
C ALA A 121 -12.70 -9.15 -14.75
N ASN A 122 -12.70 -10.21 -13.94
CA ASN A 122 -12.67 -11.61 -14.40
C ASN A 122 -14.11 -12.12 -14.56
#